data_AF-A0A957X5Y5-F1
#
_entry.id   AF-A0A957X5Y5-F1
#
_cell.length_a   1.000
_cell.length_b   1.000
_cell.length_c   1.000
_cell.angle_alpha   90.00
_cell.angle_beta   90.00
_cell.angle_gamma   90.00
#
_symmetry.space_group_name_H-M   'P 1'
#
loop_
_entity.id
_entity.type
_entity.pdbx_description
1 polymer ?
#
loop_
_entity_poly.entity_id
_entity_poly.type
_entity_poly.pdbx_seq_one_letter_code
_entity_poly.pdbx_strand_id
1 'polypeptide(L)'
;IYLLLSDSFGLPKGCKYPENARDWLRVCGSKEGQDAFNPIKGSIPARTDADPSLYDEEQLWQMEQWKTNTLVGSLQHGAAAKQSFLVDYDQKLNDMIATRDVAATQEALVQAAEDAEFGQ
;
A
#
# COMPACT_ATOMS: atom_id res chain seq x y z
N ILE A 1 -16.29 0.00 -2.53
CA ILE A 1 -14.89 0.00 -3.03
C ILE A 1 -14.00 0.22 -1.81
N TYR A 2 -12.95 -0.58 -1.64
CA TYR A 2 -11.98 -0.45 -0.56
C TYR A 2 -10.60 -0.20 -1.16
N LEU A 3 -10.00 0.95 -0.83
CA LEU A 3 -8.67 1.33 -1.29
C LEU A 3 -7.62 0.72 -0.34
N LEU A 4 -6.70 -0.07 -0.87
CA LEU A 4 -5.73 -0.80 -0.06
C LEU A 4 -4.27 -0.48 -0.38
N LEU A 5 -3.43 -0.67 0.62
CA LEU A 5 -1.98 -0.82 0.54
C LEU A 5 -1.56 -1.90 1.53
N SER A 6 -0.37 -2.45 1.37
CA SER A 6 0.20 -3.40 2.35
C SER A 6 1.67 -3.09 2.56
N ASP A 7 2.00 -2.63 3.77
CA ASP A 7 3.39 -2.50 4.21
C ASP A 7 4.03 -3.90 4.24
N SER A 8 5.17 -4.07 3.58
CA SER A 8 5.83 -5.38 3.43
C SER A 8 7.34 -5.30 3.62
N PHE A 9 7.93 -6.43 4.03
CA PHE A 9 9.37 -6.59 4.19
C PHE A 9 9.88 -7.68 3.24
N GLY A 10 11.01 -7.41 2.59
CA GLY A 10 11.66 -8.34 1.67
C GLY A 10 12.98 -8.90 2.22
N LEU A 11 13.50 -9.93 1.56
CA LEU A 11 14.83 -10.47 1.78
C LEU A 11 15.73 -10.15 0.57
N PRO A 12 16.57 -9.09 0.63
CA PRO A 12 17.47 -8.78 -0.47
C PRO A 12 18.48 -9.90 -0.72
N LYS A 13 18.73 -10.22 -2.00
CA LYS A 13 19.76 -11.18 -2.39
C LYS A 13 21.14 -10.69 -1.94
N GLY A 14 21.93 -11.59 -1.35
CA GLY A 14 23.29 -11.28 -0.90
C GLY A 14 23.39 -10.41 0.35
N CYS A 15 22.29 -10.25 1.12
CA CYS A 15 22.35 -9.52 2.38
C CYS A 15 23.35 -10.16 3.37
N LYS A 16 23.96 -9.33 4.22
CA LYS A 16 25.03 -9.75 5.15
C LYS A 16 24.58 -10.79 6.18
N TYR A 17 23.31 -10.78 6.55
CA TYR A 17 22.74 -11.61 7.62
C TYR A 17 21.42 -12.26 7.16
N PRO A 18 21.45 -13.25 6.25
CA PRO A 18 20.25 -13.80 5.65
C PRO A 18 19.35 -14.54 6.63
N GLU A 19 19.91 -15.24 7.62
CA GLU A 19 19.11 -15.97 8.62
C GLU A 19 18.38 -15.01 9.58
N ASN A 20 19.05 -13.96 10.06
CA ASN A 20 18.38 -12.93 10.88
C ASN A 20 17.25 -12.24 10.10
N ALA A 21 17.46 -11.98 8.81
CA ALA A 21 16.42 -11.42 7.96
C ALA A 21 15.25 -12.40 7.77
N ARG A 22 15.51 -13.71 7.64
CA ARG A 22 14.44 -14.74 7.63
C ARG A 22 13.70 -14.79 8.96
N ASP A 23 14.40 -14.71 10.09
CA ASP A 23 13.78 -14.68 11.41
C ASP A 23 12.88 -13.46 11.57
N TRP A 24 13.32 -12.28 11.11
CA TRP A 24 12.49 -11.09 11.04
C TRP A 24 11.22 -11.32 10.21
N LEU A 25 11.35 -11.88 9.01
CA LEU A 25 10.19 -12.17 8.15
C LEU A 25 9.24 -13.18 8.78
N ARG A 26 9.74 -14.16 9.56
CA ARG A 26 8.91 -15.08 10.33
C ARG A 26 8.08 -14.33 11.39
N VAL A 27 8.66 -13.34 12.06
CA VAL A 27 7.92 -12.49 13.00
C VAL A 27 6.88 -11.64 12.28
N CYS A 28 7.25 -10.95 11.19
CA CYS A 28 6.29 -10.12 10.42
C CYS A 28 5.10 -10.93 9.87
N GLY A 29 5.34 -12.19 9.48
CA GLY A 29 4.31 -13.08 8.92
C GLY A 29 3.54 -13.91 9.96
N SER A 30 3.90 -13.85 11.24
CA SER A 30 3.24 -14.63 12.29
C SER A 30 1.95 -13.96 12.76
N LYS A 31 1.04 -14.77 13.29
CA LYS A 31 -0.17 -14.26 13.95
C LYS A 31 0.20 -13.38 15.14
N GLU A 32 1.06 -13.87 16.02
CA GLU A 32 1.51 -13.14 17.21
C GLU A 32 2.14 -11.78 16.87
N GLY A 33 3.01 -11.73 15.85
CA GLY A 33 3.66 -10.49 15.44
C GLY A 33 2.67 -9.48 14.86
N GLN A 34 1.73 -9.94 14.03
CA GLN A 34 0.71 -9.07 13.45
C GLN A 34 -0.32 -8.60 14.47
N ASP A 35 -0.77 -9.48 15.36
CA ASP A 35 -1.72 -9.16 16.44
C ASP A 35 -1.10 -8.25 17.51
N ALA A 36 0.23 -8.28 17.70
CA ALA A 36 0.92 -7.33 18.55
C ALA A 36 1.10 -5.95 17.88
N PHE A 37 1.36 -5.91 16.57
CA PHE A 37 1.74 -4.69 15.87
C PHE A 37 0.55 -3.88 15.33
N ASN A 38 -0.39 -4.55 14.66
CA ASN A 38 -1.47 -3.88 13.93
C ASN A 38 -2.43 -3.07 14.80
N PRO A 39 -2.85 -3.53 16.00
CA PRO A 39 -3.67 -2.71 16.90
C PRO A 39 -3.07 -1.35 17.21
N ILE A 40 -1.74 -1.27 17.39
CA ILE A 40 -1.04 -0.02 17.69
C ILE A 40 -0.83 0.82 16.42
N LYS A 41 -0.55 0.16 15.30
CA LYS A 41 -0.32 0.82 14.00
C LYS A 41 -1.59 1.43 13.41
N GLY A 42 -2.77 0.97 13.82
CA GLY A 42 -4.07 1.37 13.26
C GLY A 42 -4.41 0.67 11.94
N SER A 43 -3.66 -0.36 11.55
CA SER A 43 -3.95 -1.20 10.38
C SER A 43 -4.68 -2.48 10.78
N ILE A 44 -5.29 -3.16 9.81
CA ILE A 44 -5.74 -4.55 9.97
C ILE A 44 -4.60 -5.52 9.60
N PRO A 45 -4.59 -6.76 10.11
CA PRO A 45 -3.56 -7.74 9.79
C PRO A 45 -3.72 -8.27 8.37
N ALA A 46 -2.61 -8.63 7.73
CA ALA A 46 -2.61 -9.31 6.44
C ALA A 46 -3.08 -10.78 6.57
N ARG A 47 -2.92 -11.37 7.76
CA ARG A 47 -3.44 -12.71 8.07
C ARG A 47 -4.95 -12.68 8.28
N THR A 48 -5.61 -13.74 7.84
CA THR A 48 -7.07 -13.91 7.96
C THR A 48 -7.52 -14.61 9.25
N ASP A 49 -6.58 -15.00 10.12
CA ASP A 49 -6.82 -15.76 11.35
C ASP A 49 -6.41 -15.00 12.62
N ALA A 50 -6.37 -13.67 12.54
CA ALA A 50 -6.10 -12.76 13.65
C ALA A 50 -7.05 -12.96 14.83
N ASP A 51 -6.63 -12.57 16.03
CA ASP A 51 -7.51 -12.51 17.19
C ASP A 51 -8.29 -11.17 17.20
N PRO A 52 -9.59 -11.16 16.87
CA PRO A 52 -10.36 -9.92 16.77
C PRO A 52 -10.51 -9.20 18.12
N SER A 53 -10.33 -9.89 19.25
CA SER A 53 -10.46 -9.27 20.57
C SER A 53 -9.36 -8.25 20.88
N LEU A 54 -8.29 -8.23 20.08
CA LEU A 54 -7.14 -7.33 20.24
C LEU A 54 -7.27 -6.02 19.47
N TYR A 55 -8.29 -5.88 18.63
CA TYR A 55 -8.47 -4.75 17.71
C TYR A 55 -9.60 -3.83 18.19
N ASP A 56 -9.49 -2.54 17.86
CA ASP A 56 -10.55 -1.58 18.19
C ASP A 56 -11.75 -1.67 17.22
N GLU A 57 -12.81 -0.91 17.51
CA GLU A 57 -14.04 -0.91 16.72
C GLU A 57 -13.81 -0.51 15.25
N GLU A 58 -12.90 0.43 15.00
CA GLU A 58 -12.61 0.91 13.65
C GLU A 58 -11.87 -0.16 12.85
N GLN A 59 -10.89 -0.82 13.44
CA GLN A 59 -10.14 -1.90 12.82
C GLN A 59 -11.04 -3.12 12.56
N LEU A 60 -11.94 -3.46 13.49
CA LEU A 60 -12.93 -4.51 13.27
C LEU A 60 -13.88 -4.18 12.12
N TRP A 61 -14.30 -2.91 12.01
CA TRP A 61 -15.06 -2.43 10.87
C TRP A 61 -14.27 -2.57 9.57
N GLN A 62 -12.98 -2.16 9.53
CA GLN A 62 -12.11 -2.32 8.37
C GLN A 62 -11.95 -3.79 7.95
N MET A 63 -11.78 -4.71 8.90
CA MET A 63 -11.69 -6.15 8.62
C MET A 63 -12.94 -6.69 7.93
N GLU A 64 -14.12 -6.16 8.23
CA GLU A 64 -15.36 -6.54 7.58
C GLU A 64 -15.52 -5.87 6.20
N GLN A 65 -15.14 -4.59 6.10
CA GLN A 65 -15.14 -3.91 4.81
C GLN A 65 -14.19 -4.58 3.80
N TRP A 66 -13.04 -5.08 4.27
CA TRP A 66 -12.09 -5.82 3.45
C TRP A 66 -12.71 -7.06 2.77
N LYS A 67 -13.59 -7.78 3.47
CA LYS A 67 -14.20 -9.02 2.95
C LYS A 67 -15.31 -8.76 1.94
N THR A 68 -16.01 -7.63 2.09
CA THR A 68 -17.28 -7.38 1.42
C THR A 68 -17.14 -6.43 0.22
N ASN A 69 -16.10 -5.60 0.21
CA ASN A 69 -15.90 -4.61 -0.85
C ASN A 69 -15.05 -5.14 -2.00
N THR A 70 -15.22 -4.53 -3.18
CA THR A 70 -14.22 -4.60 -4.25
C THR A 70 -12.93 -3.92 -3.79
N LEU A 71 -11.86 -4.70 -3.76
CA LEU A 71 -10.53 -4.28 -3.38
C LEU A 71 -9.81 -3.62 -4.56
N VAL A 72 -9.31 -2.39 -4.37
CA VAL A 72 -8.52 -1.66 -5.37
C VAL A 72 -7.22 -1.14 -4.75
N GLY A 73 -6.13 -1.20 -5.50
CA GLY A 73 -4.83 -0.71 -5.02
C GLY A 73 -4.81 0.80 -4.88
N SER A 74 -4.15 1.30 -3.84
CA SER A 74 -3.81 2.70 -3.69
C SER A 74 -2.70 3.10 -4.65
N LEU A 75 -2.95 4.14 -5.45
CA LEU A 75 -1.94 4.75 -6.31
C LEU A 75 -0.83 5.41 -5.47
N GLN A 76 -1.22 6.29 -4.54
CA GLN A 76 -0.29 7.07 -3.72
C GLN A 76 0.63 6.20 -2.86
N HIS A 77 0.20 4.99 -2.52
CA HIS A 77 0.94 4.08 -1.65
C HIS A 77 1.47 2.85 -2.41
N GLY A 78 1.67 2.98 -3.72
CA GLY A 78 2.43 2.02 -4.53
C GLY A 78 1.76 0.68 -4.82
N ALA A 79 0.49 0.50 -4.47
CA ALA A 79 -0.24 -0.74 -4.73
C ALA A 79 -0.84 -0.80 -6.15
N ALA A 80 -1.14 0.35 -6.76
CA ALA A 80 -1.75 0.40 -8.10
C ALA A 80 -0.79 0.71 -9.25
N ALA A 81 0.38 1.28 -8.97
CA ALA A 81 1.31 1.66 -10.02
C ALA A 81 2.78 1.54 -9.61
N LYS A 82 3.65 1.41 -10.62
CA LYS A 82 5.09 1.46 -10.43
C LYS A 82 5.54 2.86 -10.00
N GLN A 83 6.65 2.91 -9.27
CA GLN A 83 7.18 4.15 -8.70
C GLN A 83 7.47 5.23 -9.76
N SER A 84 7.89 4.85 -10.98
CA SER A 84 8.19 5.84 -12.02
C SER A 84 6.96 6.66 -12.43
N PHE A 85 5.80 6.01 -12.58
CA PHE A 85 4.54 6.72 -12.86
C PHE A 85 4.12 7.59 -11.67
N LEU A 86 4.25 7.08 -10.44
CA LEU A 86 3.83 7.81 -9.24
C LEU A 86 4.60 9.13 -9.05
N VAL A 87 5.90 9.14 -9.37
CA VAL A 87 6.72 10.37 -9.30
C VAL A 87 6.19 11.45 -10.24
N ASP A 88 5.89 11.10 -11.47
CA ASP A 88 5.35 12.05 -12.44
C ASP A 88 3.92 12.49 -12.08
N TYR A 89 3.10 11.54 -11.62
CA TYR A 89 1.76 11.80 -11.09
C TYR A 89 1.77 12.87 -9.98
N ASP A 90 2.62 12.71 -8.96
CA ASP A 90 2.74 13.67 -7.86
C ASP A 90 3.13 15.07 -8.37
N GLN A 91 4.07 15.14 -9.32
CA GLN A 91 4.47 16.41 -9.92
C GLN A 91 3.31 17.09 -10.65
N LYS A 92 2.54 16.35 -11.46
CA LYS A 92 1.42 16.93 -12.23
C LYS A 92 0.29 17.41 -11.33
N LEU A 93 0.03 16.72 -10.22
CA LEU A 93 -0.93 17.21 -9.22
C LEU A 93 -0.45 18.49 -8.53
N ASN A 94 0.85 18.60 -8.22
CA ASN A 94 1.41 19.84 -7.68
C ASN A 94 1.26 21.01 -8.66
N ASP A 95 1.51 20.77 -9.94
CA ASP A 95 1.32 21.76 -11.00
C ASP A 95 -0.16 22.18 -11.12
N MET A 96 -1.09 21.22 -11.01
CA MET A 96 -2.53 21.49 -10.99
C MET A 96 -2.95 22.37 -9.82
N ILE A 97 -2.39 22.14 -8.62
CA ILE A 97 -2.70 22.96 -7.44
C ILE A 97 -2.28 24.41 -7.66
N ALA A 98 -1.14 24.63 -8.32
CA ALA A 98 -0.62 25.96 -8.60
C ALA A 98 -1.37 26.68 -9.73
N THR A 99 -1.62 25.98 -10.84
CA THR A 99 -2.17 26.57 -12.07
C THR A 99 -3.69 26.53 -12.13
N ARG A 100 -4.30 25.55 -11.45
CA ARG A 100 -5.72 25.18 -11.55
C ARG A 100 -6.17 24.79 -12.97
N ASP A 101 -5.23 24.47 -13.84
CA ASP A 101 -5.53 24.04 -15.21
C ASP A 101 -5.77 22.52 -15.26
N VAL A 102 -7.05 22.15 -15.25
CA VAL A 102 -7.46 20.74 -15.27
C VAL A 102 -7.15 20.09 -16.62
N ALA A 103 -7.32 20.80 -17.74
CA ALA A 103 -7.11 20.23 -19.07
C ALA A 103 -5.63 19.91 -19.29
N ALA A 104 -4.74 20.87 -18.97
CA ALA A 104 -3.30 20.65 -19.04
C ALA A 104 -2.84 19.51 -18.11
N THR A 105 -3.44 19.38 -16.92
CA THR A 105 -3.11 18.29 -15.99
C THR A 105 -3.53 16.93 -16.55
N GLN A 106 -4.71 16.83 -17.16
CA GLN A 106 -5.19 15.58 -17.77
C GLN A 106 -4.27 15.14 -18.91
N GLU A 107 -3.90 16.05 -19.80
CA GLU A 107 -2.94 15.77 -20.88
C GLU A 107 -1.60 15.31 -20.33
N ALA A 108 -1.07 16.00 -19.31
CA ALA A 108 0.20 15.65 -18.68
C ALA A 108 0.17 14.28 -17.97
N LEU A 109 -0.96 13.88 -17.39
CA LEU A 109 -1.13 12.58 -16.75
C LEU A 109 -1.22 11.44 -17.78
N VAL A 110 -1.84 11.67 -18.93
CA VAL A 110 -1.82 10.71 -20.05
C VAL A 110 -0.39 10.51 -20.54
N GLN A 111 0.35 11.60 -20.77
CA GLN A 111 1.76 11.51 -21.18
C GLN A 111 2.61 10.76 -20.13
N ALA A 112 2.43 11.05 -18.84
CA ALA A 112 3.14 10.33 -17.78
C ALA A 112 2.84 8.83 -17.78
N ALA A 113 1.61 8.43 -18.11
CA ALA A 113 1.24 7.03 -18.23
C ALA A 113 1.93 6.36 -19.43
N GLU A 114 2.02 7.06 -20.57
CA GLU A 114 2.72 6.57 -21.76
C GLU A 114 4.23 6.44 -21.53
N ASP A 115 4.87 7.46 -20.95
CA ASP A 115 6.31 7.48 -20.64
C ASP A 115 6.67 6.37 -19.65
N ALA A 116 5.74 6.09 -18.74
CA ALA A 116 5.83 5.00 -17.81
C ALA A 116 5.26 3.70 -18.37
N GLU A 117 5.01 3.50 -19.66
CA GLU A 117 4.50 2.22 -20.21
C GLU A 117 3.35 1.61 -19.37
N PHE A 118 2.48 2.45 -18.82
CA PHE A 118 1.51 2.06 -17.81
C PHE A 118 0.32 1.36 -18.48
N GLY A 119 0.10 0.09 -18.16
CA GLY A 119 -0.98 -0.72 -18.74
C GLY A 119 -0.59 -1.51 -20.00
N GLN A 120 0.69 -1.50 -20.38
CA GLN A 120 1.29 -2.44 -21.35
C GLN A 120 1.82 -3.69 -20.63
#